data_AF-A0A7S2L5M3-F1
#
_entry.id   AF-A0A7S2L5M3-F1
#
_cell.length_a   1.000
_cell.length_b   1.000
_cell.length_c   1.000
_cell.angle_alpha   90.00
_cell.angle_beta   90.00
_cell.angle_gamma   90.00
#
_symmetry.space_group_name_H-M   'P 1'
#
loop_
_entity.id
_entity.type
_entity.pdbx_description
1 polymer ?
#
loop_
_entity_poly.entity_id
_entity_poly.type
_entity_poly.pdbx_seq_one_letter_code
_entity_poly.pdbx_strand_id
1 'polypeptide(L)'
;DCKKRAAELRDELLFKQPKSSHLGDCPICMLPLPLDLSKSKMASCCIKVICLGCDHANDLRIDEGKLQHTCPFCREATPSTDEGSDNQRMKRVEVNDPVALTHEGIQQCKKDDYRSAFEWYTRAAELGYVEAHYRLSILYQEGHGVEKDRGKQIHHLEEAAIGG
;
A
#
# COMPACT_ATOMS: atom_id res chain seq x y z
N ASP A 1 34.84 16.77 26.15
CA ASP A 1 34.14 15.74 26.93
C ASP A 1 33.92 14.52 26.05
N CYS A 2 34.48 13.36 26.43
CA CYS A 2 34.41 12.13 25.65
C CYS A 2 32.97 11.66 25.43
N LYS A 3 32.04 11.99 26.34
CA LYS A 3 30.62 11.64 26.19
C LYS A 3 29.97 12.39 25.04
N LYS A 4 30.32 13.68 24.87
CA LYS A 4 29.83 14.51 23.76
C LYS A 4 30.39 14.01 22.43
N ARG A 5 31.68 13.67 22.38
CA ARG A 5 32.32 13.10 21.18
C ARG A 5 31.74 11.73 20.81
N ALA A 6 31.39 10.89 21.78
CA ALA A 6 30.75 9.59 21.53
C ALA A 6 29.28 9.70 21.09
N ALA A 7 28.59 10.80 21.41
CA ALA A 7 27.27 11.11 20.88
C ALA A 7 27.37 11.62 19.43
N GLU A 8 28.27 12.58 19.18
CA GLU A 8 28.57 13.11 17.84
C GLU A 8 29.03 12.02 16.86
N LEU A 9 29.87 11.08 17.32
CA LEU A 9 30.31 9.95 16.49
C LEU A 9 29.18 8.94 16.20
N ARG A 10 28.24 8.77 17.14
CA ARG A 10 27.04 7.93 16.91
C ARG A 10 26.12 8.59 15.89
N ASP A 11 25.92 9.90 15.98
CA ASP A 11 25.16 10.67 15.00
C ASP A 11 25.85 10.62 13.63
N GLU A 12 27.15 10.87 13.55
CA GLU A 12 27.92 10.75 12.30
C GLU A 12 27.81 9.35 11.67
N LEU A 13 27.79 8.27 12.47
CA LEU A 13 27.62 6.90 11.98
C LEU A 13 26.17 6.60 11.54
N LEU A 14 25.18 7.24 12.17
CA LEU A 14 23.78 7.21 11.73
C LEU A 14 23.61 7.89 10.36
N PHE A 15 24.27 9.03 10.13
CA PHE A 15 24.15 9.81 8.90
C PHE A 15 25.13 9.40 7.79
N LYS A 16 26.13 8.54 8.07
CA LYS A 16 27.07 7.97 7.08
C LYS A 16 26.57 6.69 6.41
N GLN A 17 25.34 6.25 6.68
CA GLN A 17 24.75 5.14 5.95
C GLN A 17 24.67 5.47 4.45
N PRO A 18 24.89 4.47 3.57
CA PRO A 18 25.01 4.69 2.13
C PRO A 18 23.80 5.47 1.62
N LYS A 19 24.06 6.42 0.72
CA LYS A 19 23.10 7.31 0.09
C LYS A 19 21.76 6.60 -0.09
N SER A 20 20.75 7.21 0.54
CA SER A 20 19.33 6.99 0.40
C SER A 20 18.99 6.24 -0.89
N SER A 21 18.12 5.24 -0.80
CA SER A 21 17.49 4.75 -2.01
C SER A 21 16.92 5.93 -2.81
N HIS A 22 16.71 5.74 -4.10
CA HIS A 22 16.09 6.77 -4.94
C HIS A 22 14.71 7.23 -4.42
N LEU A 23 14.11 6.50 -3.48
CA LEU A 23 12.83 6.81 -2.83
C LEU A 23 12.98 7.63 -1.54
N GLY A 24 14.20 7.84 -1.04
CA GLY A 24 14.46 8.56 0.21
C GLY A 24 14.17 7.73 1.47
N ASP A 25 13.82 8.42 2.56
CA ASP A 25 13.54 7.82 3.86
C ASP A 25 12.06 7.94 4.23
N CYS A 26 11.57 7.01 5.05
CA CYS A 26 10.21 6.99 5.56
C CYS A 26 9.92 8.26 6.39
N PRO A 27 8.84 9.02 6.11
CA PRO A 27 8.55 10.26 6.81
C PRO A 27 8.12 10.06 8.27
N ILE A 28 7.84 8.82 8.70
CA ILE A 28 7.44 8.51 10.08
C ILE A 28 8.65 8.15 10.95
N CYS A 29 9.53 7.26 10.45
CA CYS A 29 10.64 6.69 11.24
C CYS A 29 12.04 6.88 10.65
N MET A 30 12.17 7.60 9.53
CA MET A 30 13.45 7.87 8.86
C MET A 30 14.22 6.61 8.42
N LEU A 31 13.54 5.47 8.26
CA LEU A 31 14.13 4.27 7.67
C LEU A 31 14.23 4.41 6.14
N PRO A 32 15.31 3.92 5.50
CA PRO A 32 15.43 3.92 4.04
C PRO A 32 14.26 3.19 3.36
N LEU A 33 13.72 3.78 2.30
CA LEU A 33 12.71 3.14 1.44
C LEU A 33 13.38 2.26 0.36
N PRO A 34 12.69 1.31 -0.30
CA PRO A 34 11.40 0.77 0.10
C PRO A 34 11.52 0.01 1.43
N LEU A 35 10.45 0.03 2.22
CA LEU A 35 10.41 -0.74 3.47
C LEU A 35 10.41 -2.24 3.18
N ASP A 36 11.01 -3.01 4.10
CA ASP A 36 10.89 -4.46 4.12
C ASP A 36 9.41 -4.85 4.34
N LEU A 37 8.80 -5.43 3.32
CA LEU A 37 7.39 -5.85 3.34
C LEU A 37 7.11 -6.91 4.40
N SER A 38 8.11 -7.71 4.81
CA SER A 38 7.95 -8.70 5.91
C SER A 38 7.87 -8.05 7.30
N LYS A 39 8.34 -6.80 7.42
CA LYS A 39 8.34 -5.99 8.64
C LYS A 39 7.48 -4.75 8.50
N SER A 40 6.52 -4.80 7.59
CA SER A 40 5.61 -3.71 7.33
C SER A 40 4.19 -4.21 7.11
N LYS A 41 3.21 -3.35 7.33
CA LYS A 41 1.81 -3.62 7.02
C LYS A 41 1.22 -2.46 6.21
N MET A 42 0.28 -2.76 5.33
CA MET A 42 -0.46 -1.74 4.60
C MET A 42 -1.60 -1.21 5.47
N ALA A 43 -1.63 0.09 5.73
CA ALA A 43 -2.77 0.73 6.39
C ALA A 43 -3.93 0.88 5.39
N SER A 44 -5.09 0.31 5.70
CA SER A 44 -6.27 0.32 4.83
C SER A 44 -6.80 1.74 4.55
N CYS A 45 -6.70 2.65 5.52
CA CYS A 45 -7.24 4.00 5.41
C CYS A 45 -6.44 4.91 4.47
N CYS A 46 -5.10 4.89 4.52
CA CYS A 46 -4.24 5.78 3.72
C CYS A 46 -3.39 5.05 2.67
N ILE A 47 -3.43 3.71 2.63
CA ILE A 47 -2.63 2.84 1.74
C ILE A 47 -1.18 3.26 1.74
N LYS A 48 -0.68 3.45 2.95
CA LYS A 48 0.75 3.58 3.18
C LYS A 48 1.20 2.28 3.79
N VAL A 49 2.32 1.79 3.27
CA VAL A 49 3.09 0.75 3.92
C VAL A 49 3.73 1.40 5.14
N ILE A 50 3.41 0.88 6.31
CA ILE A 50 3.90 1.36 7.61
C ILE A 50 4.74 0.24 8.21
N CYS A 51 5.95 0.54 8.66
CA CYS A 51 6.77 -0.46 9.34
C CYS A 51 6.15 -0.85 10.68
N LEU A 52 6.30 -2.10 11.10
CA LEU A 52 5.74 -2.60 12.36
C LEU A 52 6.25 -1.81 13.58
N GLY A 53 7.44 -1.20 13.49
CA GLY A 53 7.95 -0.31 14.53
C GLY A 53 7.15 0.99 14.69
N CYS A 54 6.77 1.63 13.59
CA CYS A 54 5.92 2.84 13.63
C CYS A 54 4.53 2.52 14.17
N ASP A 55 4.00 1.37 13.76
CA ASP A 55 2.72 0.88 14.20
C ASP A 55 2.71 0.59 15.71
N HIS A 56 3.69 -0.17 16.19
CA HIS A 56 3.86 -0.43 17.62
C HIS A 56 4.07 0.84 18.45
N ALA A 57 4.90 1.77 17.96
CA ALA A 57 5.13 3.05 18.64
C ALA A 57 3.84 3.89 18.73
N ASN A 58 2.94 3.75 17.76
CA ASN A 58 1.64 4.39 17.78
C ASN A 58 0.70 3.71 18.78
N ASP A 59 0.65 2.38 18.82
CA ASP A 59 -0.13 1.62 19.81
C ASP A 59 0.29 1.94 21.26
N LEU A 60 1.59 2.11 21.52
CA LEU A 60 2.08 2.52 22.85
C LEU A 60 1.57 3.92 23.28
N ARG A 61 1.26 4.81 22.33
CA ARG A 61 0.63 6.12 22.64
C ARG A 61 -0.86 5.99 22.94
N ILE A 62 -1.49 4.95 22.40
CA ILE A 62 -2.90 4.63 22.59
C ILE A 62 -3.11 3.96 23.96
N ASP A 63 -2.21 3.05 24.36
CA ASP A 63 -2.25 2.32 25.63
C ASP A 63 -2.08 3.20 26.89
N GLU A 64 -1.59 4.44 26.76
CA GLU A 64 -1.66 5.44 27.85
C GLU A 64 -3.09 5.96 28.13
N GLY A 65 -4.12 5.37 27.51
CA GLY A 65 -5.53 5.59 27.83
C GLY A 65 -6.13 6.88 27.26
N LYS A 66 -5.49 7.50 26.26
CA LYS A 66 -5.85 8.84 25.78
C LYS A 66 -6.49 8.88 24.39
N LEU A 67 -6.43 7.82 23.58
CA LEU A 67 -6.87 7.84 22.18
C LEU A 67 -7.46 6.49 21.73
N GLN A 68 -8.32 6.54 20.71
CA GLN A 68 -8.77 5.36 19.95
C GLN A 68 -7.60 4.84 19.07
N HIS A 69 -7.55 3.55 18.75
CA HIS A 69 -6.58 3.06 17.76
C HIS A 69 -6.75 3.84 16.46
N THR A 70 -5.66 4.44 15.98
CA THR A 70 -5.64 5.36 14.85
C THR A 70 -4.45 5.05 13.96
N CYS A 71 -4.54 5.36 12.66
CA CYS A 71 -3.46 5.10 11.73
C CYS A 71 -2.24 5.99 12.04
N PRO A 72 -1.02 5.43 12.15
CA PRO A 72 0.19 6.20 12.42
C PRO A 72 0.49 7.32 11.40
N PHE A 73 -0.02 7.18 10.17
CA PHE A 73 0.19 8.14 9.10
C PHE A 73 -0.89 9.23 9.04
N CYS A 74 -2.16 8.86 8.87
CA CYS A 74 -3.26 9.82 8.68
C CYS A 74 -4.08 10.12 9.93
N ARG A 75 -3.83 9.45 11.06
CA ARG A 75 -4.55 9.57 12.33
C ARG A 75 -6.06 9.27 12.29
N GLU A 76 -6.57 8.77 11.16
CA GLU A 76 -7.93 8.25 11.07
C GLU A 76 -8.10 7.08 12.03
N ALA A 77 -9.25 6.97 12.70
CA ALA A 77 -9.56 5.85 13.57
C ALA A 77 -9.46 4.53 12.78
N THR A 78 -8.72 3.56 13.30
CA THR A 78 -8.66 2.21 12.73
C THR A 78 -9.81 1.39 13.31
N PRO A 79 -10.74 0.91 12.48
CA PRO A 79 -11.84 0.09 12.97
C PRO A 79 -11.32 -1.21 13.55
N SER A 80 -11.89 -1.63 14.68
CA SER A 80 -11.58 -2.92 15.31
C SER A 80 -12.38 -4.09 14.71
N THR A 81 -13.31 -3.81 13.79
CA THR A 81 -14.18 -4.79 13.15
C THR A 81 -13.97 -4.79 11.63
N ASP A 82 -14.21 -5.95 11.01
CA ASP A 82 -14.16 -6.11 9.56
C ASP A 82 -15.17 -5.18 8.87
N GLU A 83 -16.40 -5.08 9.39
CA GLU A 83 -17.42 -4.16 8.88
C GLU A 83 -16.98 -2.69 8.86
N GLY A 84 -16.29 -2.25 9.91
CA GLY A 84 -15.77 -0.89 9.97
C GLY A 84 -14.67 -0.65 8.93
N SER A 85 -13.80 -1.64 8.73
CA SER A 85 -12.74 -1.60 7.71
C SER A 85 -13.31 -1.60 6.30
N ASP A 86 -14.37 -2.38 6.07
CA ASP A 86 -15.11 -2.41 4.81
C ASP A 86 -15.80 -1.07 4.55
N ASN A 87 -16.49 -0.50 5.53
CA ASN A 87 -17.11 0.82 5.41
C ASN A 87 -16.09 1.92 5.05
N GLN A 88 -14.91 1.90 5.67
CA GLN A 88 -13.84 2.86 5.32
C GLN A 88 -13.33 2.66 3.89
N ARG A 89 -13.20 1.40 3.45
CA ARG A 89 -12.82 1.10 2.06
C ARG A 89 -13.89 1.54 1.07
N MET A 90 -15.18 1.34 1.39
CA MET A 90 -16.29 1.73 0.53
C MET A 90 -16.34 3.25 0.31
N LYS A 91 -16.06 4.06 1.32
CA LYS A 91 -15.90 5.53 1.14
C LYS A 91 -14.86 5.89 0.07
N ARG A 92 -13.84 5.04 -0.11
CA ARG A 92 -12.77 5.25 -1.10
C ARG A 92 -13.15 4.73 -2.47
N VAL A 93 -13.92 3.65 -2.53
CA VAL A 93 -14.57 3.18 -3.76
C VAL A 93 -15.50 4.26 -4.31
N GLU A 94 -16.27 4.94 -3.45
CA GLU A 94 -17.18 6.03 -3.84
C GLU A 94 -16.47 7.21 -4.51
N VAL A 95 -15.25 7.54 -4.09
CA VAL A 95 -14.43 8.61 -4.69
C VAL A 95 -13.48 8.11 -5.78
N ASN A 96 -13.69 6.90 -6.30
CA ASN A 96 -12.86 6.26 -7.33
C ASN A 96 -11.38 6.17 -6.95
N ASP A 97 -11.04 5.84 -5.71
CA ASP A 97 -9.66 5.56 -5.35
C ASP A 97 -9.15 4.29 -6.06
N PRO A 98 -8.11 4.36 -6.91
CA PRO A 98 -7.71 3.23 -7.76
C PRO A 98 -7.30 1.98 -6.99
N VAL A 99 -6.73 2.15 -5.79
CA VAL A 99 -6.30 1.02 -5.00
C VAL A 99 -7.49 0.35 -4.33
N ALA A 100 -8.47 1.13 -3.85
CA ALA A 100 -9.71 0.59 -3.32
C ALA A 100 -10.48 -0.18 -4.41
N LEU A 101 -10.58 0.39 -5.62
CA LEU A 101 -11.17 -0.30 -6.78
C LEU A 101 -10.44 -1.61 -7.10
N THR A 102 -9.11 -1.59 -7.10
CA THR A 102 -8.30 -2.82 -7.32
C THR A 102 -8.54 -3.85 -6.23
N HIS A 103 -8.64 -3.43 -4.97
CA HIS A 103 -8.97 -4.34 -3.88
C HIS A 103 -10.34 -4.99 -4.08
N GLU A 104 -11.36 -4.25 -4.52
CA GLU A 104 -12.67 -4.83 -4.85
C GLU A 104 -12.55 -5.87 -5.97
N GLY A 105 -11.77 -5.60 -7.02
CA GLY A 105 -11.49 -6.59 -8.07
C GLY A 105 -10.87 -7.87 -7.52
N ILE A 106 -9.95 -7.78 -6.54
CA ILE A 106 -9.36 -8.95 -5.88
C ILE A 106 -10.42 -9.74 -5.12
N GLN A 107 -11.33 -9.06 -4.43
CA GLN A 107 -12.42 -9.72 -3.70
C GLN A 107 -13.38 -10.43 -4.66
N GLN A 108 -13.66 -9.87 -5.83
CA GLN A 108 -14.47 -10.55 -6.84
C GLN A 108 -13.77 -11.78 -7.43
N CYS A 109 -12.45 -11.73 -7.68
CA CYS A 109 -11.69 -12.91 -8.07
C CYS A 109 -11.76 -14.04 -7.03
N LYS A 110 -11.73 -13.72 -5.73
CA LYS A 110 -11.89 -14.74 -4.66
C LYS A 110 -13.26 -15.41 -4.65
N LYS A 111 -14.26 -14.76 -5.23
CA LYS A 111 -15.62 -15.27 -5.41
C LYS A 111 -15.83 -15.91 -6.79
N ASP A 112 -14.75 -16.09 -7.57
CA ASP A 112 -14.77 -16.53 -8.96
C ASP A 112 -15.63 -15.65 -9.89
N ASP A 113 -15.94 -14.41 -9.49
CA ASP A 113 -16.63 -13.43 -10.33
C ASP A 113 -15.63 -12.59 -11.11
N TYR A 114 -15.02 -13.23 -12.09
CA TYR A 114 -13.96 -12.62 -12.91
C TYR A 114 -14.47 -11.50 -13.82
N ARG A 115 -15.77 -11.50 -14.16
CA ARG A 115 -16.35 -10.42 -14.98
C ARG A 115 -16.46 -9.14 -14.17
N SER A 116 -16.98 -9.21 -12.94
CA SER A 116 -16.97 -8.06 -12.04
C SER A 116 -15.54 -7.63 -11.70
N ALA A 117 -14.62 -8.58 -11.48
CA ALA A 117 -13.21 -8.25 -11.25
C ALA A 117 -12.61 -7.46 -12.42
N PHE A 118 -12.88 -7.88 -13.66
CA PHE A 118 -12.45 -7.18 -14.87
C PHE A 118 -12.94 -5.73 -14.90
N GLU A 119 -14.22 -5.48 -14.57
CA GLU A 119 -14.80 -4.13 -14.52
C GLU A 119 -14.10 -3.26 -13.45
N TRP A 120 -13.86 -3.80 -12.26
CA TRP A 120 -13.15 -3.08 -11.20
C TRP A 120 -11.70 -2.74 -11.59
N TYR A 121 -10.97 -3.70 -12.15
CA TYR A 121 -9.60 -3.46 -12.59
C TYR A 121 -9.54 -2.48 -13.76
N THR A 122 -10.51 -2.53 -14.69
CA THR A 122 -10.59 -1.58 -15.80
C THR A 122 -10.74 -0.16 -15.27
N ARG A 123 -11.66 0.08 -14.34
CA ARG A 123 -11.84 1.40 -13.70
C ARG A 123 -10.58 1.87 -12.99
N ALA A 124 -9.87 0.98 -12.30
CA ALA A 124 -8.61 1.34 -11.62
C ALA A 124 -7.47 1.64 -12.61
N ALA A 125 -7.40 0.89 -13.72
CA ALA A 125 -6.42 1.07 -14.78
C ALA A 125 -6.64 2.38 -15.55
N GLU A 126 -7.90 2.77 -15.82
CA GLU A 126 -8.26 4.06 -16.41
C GLU A 126 -7.78 5.26 -15.57
N LEU A 127 -7.56 5.05 -14.26
CA LEU A 127 -6.98 6.04 -13.34
C LEU A 127 -5.45 5.97 -13.26
N GLY A 128 -4.81 5.18 -14.12
CA GLY A 128 -3.36 5.02 -14.21
C GLY A 128 -2.76 4.10 -13.14
N TYR A 129 -3.55 3.24 -12.50
CA TYR A 129 -3.02 2.38 -11.44
C TYR A 129 -2.36 1.12 -11.99
N VAL A 130 -1.04 1.09 -11.85
CA VAL A 130 -0.12 0.08 -12.37
C VAL A 130 -0.53 -1.35 -12.02
N GLU A 131 -0.84 -1.60 -10.75
CA GLU A 131 -1.24 -2.93 -10.26
C GLU A 131 -2.56 -3.41 -10.91
N ALA A 132 -3.45 -2.51 -11.29
CA ALA A 132 -4.67 -2.87 -12.00
C ALA A 132 -4.39 -3.34 -13.43
N HIS A 133 -3.45 -2.69 -14.12
CA HIS A 133 -2.98 -3.15 -15.43
C HIS A 133 -2.36 -4.54 -15.34
N TYR A 134 -1.51 -4.80 -14.34
CA TYR A 134 -0.95 -6.13 -14.12
C TYR A 134 -2.06 -7.18 -13.94
N ARG A 135 -3.09 -6.88 -13.14
CA ARG A 135 -4.23 -7.79 -12.93
C ARG A 135 -5.07 -8.02 -14.18
N LEU A 136 -5.31 -6.98 -14.99
CA LEU A 136 -5.98 -7.13 -16.29
C LEU A 136 -5.18 -8.04 -17.24
N SER A 137 -3.85 -7.93 -17.25
CA SER A 137 -3.02 -8.81 -18.06
C SER A 137 -3.21 -10.28 -17.70
N ILE A 138 -3.35 -10.61 -16.41
CA ILE A 138 -3.62 -11.97 -15.94
C ILE A 138 -5.00 -12.44 -16.41
N LEU A 139 -6.03 -11.59 -16.35
CA LEU A 139 -7.37 -11.96 -16.82
C LEU A 139 -7.37 -12.28 -18.32
N TYR A 140 -6.68 -11.48 -19.14
CA TYR A 140 -6.54 -11.74 -20.58
C TYR A 140 -5.66 -12.94 -20.91
N GLN A 141 -4.65 -13.24 -20.09
CA GLN A 141 -3.81 -14.42 -20.26
C GLN A 141 -4.60 -15.71 -19.99
N GLU A 142 -5.32 -15.73 -18.86
CA GLU A 142 -6.03 -16.91 -18.39
C GLU A 142 -7.43 -17.05 -19.01
N GLY A 143 -7.97 -15.99 -19.60
CA GLY A 143 -9.32 -15.99 -20.18
C GLY A 143 -10.40 -15.99 -19.11
N HIS A 144 -10.11 -15.38 -17.96
CA HIS A 144 -11.01 -15.32 -16.82
C HIS A 144 -11.92 -14.10 -16.93
N GLY A 145 -13.22 -14.34 -17.11
CA GLY A 145 -14.23 -13.28 -17.25
C GLY A 145 -14.17 -12.52 -18.59
N VAL A 146 -13.15 -12.78 -19.41
CA VAL A 146 -12.90 -12.21 -20.73
C VAL A 146 -12.29 -13.26 -21.66
N GLU A 147 -12.43 -13.08 -22.97
CA GLU A 147 -11.74 -13.93 -23.94
C GLU A 147 -10.22 -13.73 -23.86
N LYS A 148 -9.46 -14.81 -24.07
CA LYS A 148 -8.01 -14.74 -24.13
C LYS A 148 -7.58 -13.83 -25.26
N ASP A 149 -6.79 -12.82 -24.94
CA ASP A 149 -6.29 -11.86 -25.93
C ASP A 149 -4.85 -11.50 -25.60
N ARG A 150 -3.92 -12.07 -26.36
CA ARG A 150 -2.49 -11.85 -26.18
C ARG A 150 -2.09 -10.40 -26.48
N GLY A 151 -2.78 -9.74 -27.41
CA GLY A 151 -2.51 -8.33 -27.75
C GLY A 151 -2.86 -7.43 -26.57
N LYS A 152 -4.04 -7.61 -25.99
CA LYS A 152 -4.47 -6.86 -24.80
C LYS A 152 -3.66 -7.21 -23.57
N GLN A 153 -3.28 -8.48 -23.39
CA GLN A 153 -2.36 -8.90 -22.33
C GLN A 153 -1.05 -8.10 -22.40
N ILE A 154 -0.39 -8.09 -23.57
CA ILE A 154 0.88 -7.38 -23.75
C ILE A 154 0.70 -5.88 -23.51
N HIS A 155 -0.34 -5.28 -24.07
CA HIS A 155 -0.64 -3.87 -23.85
C HIS A 155 -0.74 -3.52 -22.35
N HIS A 156 -1.50 -4.30 -21.57
CA HIS A 156 -1.59 -4.05 -20.13
C HIS A 156 -0.25 -4.30 -19.39
N LEU A 157 0.57 -5.26 -19.83
CA LEU A 157 1.92 -5.45 -19.26
C LEU A 157 2.85 -4.26 -19.57
N GLU A 158 2.75 -3.68 -20.76
CA GLU A 158 3.51 -2.49 -21.15
C GLU A 158 3.14 -1.29 -20.29
N GLU A 159 1.84 -1.03 -20.11
CA GLU A 159 1.35 0.03 -19.21
C GLU A 159 1.82 -0.19 -17.76
N ALA A 160 1.79 -1.43 -17.27
CA ALA A 160 2.30 -1.75 -15.94
C ALA A 160 3.82 -1.52 -15.84
N ALA A 161 4.59 -1.91 -16.85
CA ALA A 161 6.04 -1.73 -16.86
C ALA A 161 6.47 -0.25 -16.95
N ILE A 162 5.72 0.59 -17.66
CA ILE A 162 5.96 2.04 -17.73
C ILE A 162 5.73 2.70 -16.36
N GLY A 163 4.81 2.16 -15.57
CA GLY A 163 4.40 2.69 -14.27
C GLY A 163 5.36 2.45 -13.10
N GLY A 164 6.36 1.56 -13.25
CA GLY A 164 7.42 1.32 -12.25
C GLY A 164 7.48 -0.10 -11.70
#